data_AF-A0A545TJA7-F1
#
_entry.id   AF-A0A545TJA7-F1
#
_cell.length_a   1.000
_cell.length_b   1.000
_cell.length_c   1.000
_cell.angle_alpha   90.00
_cell.angle_beta   90.00
_cell.angle_gamma   90.00
#
_symmetry.space_group_name_H-M   'P 1'
#
loop_
_entity.id
_entity.type
_entity.pdbx_description
1 polymer ?
#
loop_
_entity_poly.entity_id
_entity_poly.type
_entity_poly.pdbx_seq_one_letter_code
_entity_poly.pdbx_strand_id
1 'polypeptide(L)'
;MNKHTLLAAITLVSLTGCDSGSNRQQPELSEFLIASNKTVCTGLAQRSCLQVNIDGGTQVNNVFESIEGFDFEWGVTSRIQVEVSNLDNPPQDASSVSYELYSIDSQIQDPIGTEYQYQNVEVFTQTISLEEGQYRFLGDDIDCQPIDCDTIIQMADMGAIINLTFTFNGDGQIELTDWN
;
A
#
# COMPACT_ATOMS: atom_id res chain seq x y z
N MET A 1 -43.00 -28.19 77.28
CA MET A 1 -41.66 -28.80 77.08
C MET A 1 -41.13 -28.25 75.76
N ASN A 2 -40.17 -27.33 75.85
CA ASN A 2 -39.60 -26.59 74.72
C ASN A 2 -38.87 -27.52 73.75
N LYS A 3 -38.88 -27.16 72.45
CA LYS A 3 -37.73 -27.37 71.56
C LYS A 3 -37.80 -26.37 70.41
N HIS A 4 -36.88 -25.41 70.48
CA HIS A 4 -36.49 -24.52 69.39
C HIS A 4 -36.05 -25.36 68.19
N THR A 5 -36.42 -24.97 66.97
CA THR A 5 -35.86 -25.55 65.75
C THR A 5 -35.36 -24.42 64.85
N LEU A 6 -34.13 -24.63 64.39
CA LEU A 6 -33.17 -23.67 63.86
C LEU A 6 -33.60 -22.94 62.58
N LEU A 7 -33.10 -21.71 62.45
CA LEU A 7 -32.90 -21.00 61.18
C LEU A 7 -32.02 -21.81 60.23
N ALA A 8 -32.41 -21.88 58.96
CA ALA A 8 -31.50 -22.09 57.83
C ALA A 8 -31.86 -21.07 56.75
N ALA A 9 -31.18 -19.91 56.77
CA ALA A 9 -31.24 -18.94 55.69
C ALA A 9 -30.28 -19.41 54.60
N ILE A 10 -30.83 -19.90 53.49
CA ILE A 10 -30.07 -20.31 52.31
C ILE A 10 -29.77 -19.04 51.51
N THR A 11 -28.55 -18.54 51.63
CA THR A 11 -28.01 -17.45 50.82
C THR A 11 -27.70 -17.96 49.42
N LEU A 12 -28.52 -17.56 48.44
CA LEU A 12 -28.32 -17.84 47.03
C LEU A 12 -27.28 -16.87 46.47
N VAL A 13 -26.04 -17.34 46.31
CA VAL A 13 -24.95 -16.59 45.65
C VAL A 13 -25.10 -16.77 44.14
N SER A 14 -25.66 -15.77 43.47
CA SER A 14 -25.67 -15.69 42.00
C SER A 14 -24.29 -15.25 41.50
N LEU A 15 -23.53 -16.20 40.95
CA LEU A 15 -22.31 -15.94 40.18
C LEU A 15 -22.71 -15.32 38.83
N THR A 16 -22.67 -14.00 38.73
CA THR A 16 -22.62 -13.31 37.42
C THR A 16 -21.23 -13.51 36.84
N GLY A 17 -21.08 -14.47 35.94
CA GLY A 17 -19.90 -14.55 35.09
C GLY A 17 -19.93 -13.39 34.10
N CYS A 18 -19.01 -12.44 34.24
CA CYS A 18 -18.66 -11.55 33.14
C CYS A 18 -18.04 -12.43 32.05
N ASP A 19 -18.72 -12.54 30.92
CA ASP A 19 -18.13 -13.00 29.68
C ASP A 19 -17.07 -11.98 29.29
N SER A 20 -15.81 -12.31 29.56
CA SER A 20 -14.65 -11.57 29.06
C SER A 20 -14.58 -11.82 27.56
N GLY A 21 -15.44 -11.13 26.81
CA GLY A 21 -15.42 -11.11 25.36
C GLY A 21 -13.99 -10.84 24.92
N SER A 22 -13.37 -11.84 24.28
CA SER A 22 -12.08 -11.70 23.63
C SER A 22 -12.14 -10.44 22.78
N ASN A 23 -11.30 -9.47 23.09
CA ASN A 23 -11.14 -8.25 22.31
C ASN A 23 -10.48 -8.63 20.97
N ARG A 24 -11.25 -9.27 20.08
CA ARG A 24 -10.87 -9.40 18.67
C ARG A 24 -11.02 -7.99 18.14
N GLN A 25 -9.90 -7.31 17.92
CA GLN A 25 -9.90 -6.10 17.10
C GLN A 25 -10.57 -6.50 15.78
N GLN A 26 -11.79 -6.02 15.57
CA GLN A 26 -12.46 -6.20 14.29
C GLN A 26 -11.68 -5.39 13.24
N PRO A 27 -11.61 -5.87 11.99
CA PRO A 27 -11.05 -5.09 10.90
C PRO A 27 -11.72 -3.71 10.86
N GLU A 28 -10.91 -2.66 10.77
CA GLU A 28 -11.39 -1.30 10.58
C GLU A 28 -11.57 -1.07 9.09
N LEU A 29 -12.75 -0.61 8.66
CA LEU A 29 -12.99 -0.26 7.27
C LEU A 29 -12.57 1.20 7.05
N SER A 30 -11.59 1.41 6.17
CA SER A 30 -11.09 2.74 5.80
C SER A 30 -11.24 3.00 4.30
N GLU A 31 -11.49 4.25 3.95
CA GLU A 31 -11.48 4.71 2.56
C GLU A 31 -10.06 5.06 2.14
N PHE A 32 -9.58 4.47 1.05
CA PHE A 32 -8.30 4.78 0.43
C PHE A 32 -8.55 5.47 -0.92
N LEU A 33 -8.01 6.68 -1.07
CA LEU A 33 -7.87 7.36 -2.36
C LEU A 33 -6.42 7.20 -2.83
N ILE A 34 -6.24 6.31 -3.80
CA ILE A 34 -4.95 5.92 -4.38
C ILE A 34 -4.70 6.76 -5.62
N ALA A 35 -3.55 7.44 -5.68
CA ALA A 35 -3.16 8.25 -6.83
C ALA A 35 -2.90 7.37 -8.08
N SER A 36 -2.98 7.98 -9.26
CA SER A 36 -2.74 7.33 -10.56
C SER A 36 -1.27 6.97 -10.84
N ASN A 37 -0.35 7.40 -9.97
CA ASN A 37 1.06 7.05 -10.03
C ASN A 37 1.60 6.58 -8.68
N LYS A 38 2.61 5.71 -8.72
CA LYS A 38 3.40 5.32 -7.54
C LYS A 38 4.51 6.34 -7.29
N THR A 39 5.05 6.35 -6.08
CA THR A 39 6.25 7.13 -5.74
C THR A 39 7.45 6.23 -5.47
N VAL A 40 8.66 6.76 -5.62
CA VAL A 40 9.88 6.05 -5.22
C VAL A 40 9.96 6.04 -3.70
N CYS A 41 10.16 4.86 -3.12
CA CYS A 41 10.34 4.66 -1.69
C CYS A 41 11.46 3.65 -1.43
N THR A 42 12.02 3.69 -0.23
CA THR A 42 13.16 2.83 0.14
C THR A 42 12.86 2.10 1.44
N GLY A 43 12.93 0.77 1.38
CA GLY A 43 12.97 -0.11 2.56
C GLY A 43 14.35 -0.76 2.67
N LEU A 44 14.40 -2.09 2.61
CA LEU A 44 15.65 -2.83 2.38
C LEU A 44 16.24 -2.56 0.97
N ALA A 45 15.38 -2.23 0.02
CA ALA A 45 15.69 -1.92 -1.36
C ALA A 45 14.78 -0.78 -1.84
N GLN A 46 15.24 0.00 -2.82
CA GLN A 46 14.41 0.96 -3.54
C GLN A 46 13.31 0.21 -4.32
N ARG A 47 12.09 0.73 -4.26
CA ARG A 47 10.91 0.23 -4.99
C ARG A 47 9.85 1.32 -5.15
N SER A 48 8.76 0.98 -5.83
CA SER A 48 7.58 1.84 -5.94
C SER A 48 6.61 1.60 -4.78
N CYS A 49 6.06 2.68 -4.20
CA CYS A 49 4.99 2.64 -3.19
C CYS A 49 3.72 3.30 -3.70
N LEU A 50 2.56 2.83 -3.25
CA LEU A 50 1.28 3.50 -3.49
C LEU A 50 1.24 4.83 -2.75
N GLN A 51 0.69 5.86 -3.38
CA GLN A 51 0.41 7.15 -2.74
C GLN A 51 -1.07 7.19 -2.36
N VAL A 52 -1.36 7.21 -1.07
CA VAL A 52 -2.70 6.98 -0.54
C VAL A 52 -3.11 8.09 0.41
N ASN A 53 -4.22 8.74 0.09
CA ASN A 53 -4.96 9.56 1.04
C ASN A 53 -5.99 8.69 1.77
N ILE A 54 -5.92 8.64 3.10
CA ILE A 54 -6.77 7.77 3.93
C ILE A 54 -7.87 8.62 4.57
N ASP A 55 -9.11 8.16 4.46
CA ASP A 55 -10.32 8.74 5.08
C ASP A 55 -10.49 10.24 4.81
N GLY A 56 -10.12 10.69 3.60
CA GLY A 56 -10.21 12.09 3.18
C GLY A 56 -9.30 13.04 3.98
N GLY A 57 -8.24 12.50 4.60
CA GLY A 57 -7.26 13.28 5.35
C GLY A 57 -6.53 14.31 4.48
N THR A 58 -5.65 15.11 5.09
CA THR A 58 -4.83 16.08 4.33
C THR A 58 -3.44 15.56 3.98
N GLN A 59 -3.07 14.39 4.51
CA GLN A 59 -1.78 13.75 4.31
C GLN A 59 -1.86 12.69 3.21
N VAL A 60 -0.84 12.63 2.36
CA VAL A 60 -0.58 11.50 1.46
C VAL A 60 0.38 10.56 2.16
N ASN A 61 0.01 9.28 2.23
CA ASN A 61 0.78 8.21 2.84
C ASN A 61 1.40 7.35 1.75
N ASN A 62 2.65 6.91 1.96
CA ASN A 62 3.28 5.96 1.08
C ASN A 62 3.03 4.56 1.61
N VAL A 63 2.07 3.85 1.01
CA VAL A 63 1.73 2.48 1.42
C VAL A 63 2.65 1.51 0.67
N PHE A 64 3.51 0.85 1.46
CA PHE A 64 4.51 -0.11 0.98
C PHE A 64 3.94 -1.53 0.83
N GLU A 65 3.00 -1.88 1.70
CA GLU A 65 2.34 -3.18 1.70
C GLU A 65 1.36 -3.32 0.55
N SER A 66 1.23 -4.54 0.02
CA SER A 66 0.17 -4.84 -0.94
C SER A 66 -1.20 -4.77 -0.27
N ILE A 67 -2.21 -4.39 -1.05
CA ILE A 67 -3.62 -4.50 -0.68
C ILE A 67 -4.14 -5.76 -1.35
N GLU A 68 -4.47 -6.79 -0.57
CA GLU A 68 -4.96 -8.06 -1.11
C GLU A 68 -6.23 -7.84 -1.94
N GLY A 69 -6.27 -8.40 -3.15
CA GLY A 69 -7.40 -8.24 -4.07
C GLY A 69 -7.43 -6.92 -4.86
N PHE A 70 -6.48 -6.00 -4.63
CA PHE A 70 -6.36 -4.77 -5.42
C PHE A 70 -5.09 -4.78 -6.27
N ASP A 71 -5.28 -4.73 -7.59
CA ASP A 71 -4.21 -4.56 -8.57
C ASP A 71 -4.14 -3.10 -8.99
N PHE A 72 -2.97 -2.49 -8.79
CA PHE A 72 -2.73 -1.13 -9.22
C PHE A 72 -2.61 -1.03 -10.75
N GLU A 73 -3.23 0.00 -11.32
CA GLU A 73 -3.12 0.34 -12.74
C GLU A 73 -2.59 1.77 -12.89
N TRP A 74 -1.52 1.95 -13.68
CA TRP A 74 -0.99 3.28 -13.96
C TRP A 74 -2.01 4.15 -14.67
N GLY A 75 -2.04 5.43 -14.34
CA GLY A 75 -3.01 6.36 -14.91
C GLY A 75 -4.41 6.21 -14.34
N VAL A 76 -4.64 5.43 -13.29
CA VAL A 76 -5.96 5.30 -12.67
C VAL A 76 -5.94 5.76 -11.22
N THR A 77 -6.63 6.86 -10.92
CA THR A 77 -6.95 7.24 -9.55
C THR A 77 -8.10 6.37 -9.05
N SER A 78 -7.86 5.61 -7.98
CA SER A 78 -8.83 4.65 -7.42
C SER A 78 -9.31 5.10 -6.04
N ARG A 79 -10.63 5.09 -5.83
CA ARG A 79 -11.25 5.20 -4.50
C ARG A 79 -11.78 3.84 -4.13
N ILE A 80 -11.27 3.28 -3.03
CA ILE A 80 -11.58 1.93 -2.58
C ILE A 80 -11.87 1.93 -1.08
N GLN A 81 -12.66 0.95 -0.63
CA GLN A 81 -12.80 0.60 0.77
C GLN A 81 -11.84 -0.55 1.07
N VAL A 82 -11.12 -0.44 2.19
CA VAL A 82 -10.09 -1.40 2.61
C VAL A 82 -10.37 -1.86 4.02
N GLU A 83 -10.39 -3.17 4.24
CA GLU A 83 -10.34 -3.74 5.59
C GLU A 83 -8.89 -3.70 6.11
N VAL A 84 -8.69 -2.94 7.18
CA VAL A 84 -7.40 -2.75 7.85
C VAL A 84 -7.37 -3.62 9.11
N SER A 85 -6.42 -4.56 9.16
CA SER A 85 -6.28 -5.48 10.29
C SER A 85 -4.90 -5.38 10.92
N ASN A 86 -4.84 -5.35 12.25
CA ASN A 86 -3.59 -5.49 12.98
C ASN A 86 -3.21 -6.98 13.08
N LEU A 87 -1.95 -7.30 12.79
CA LEU A 87 -1.42 -8.66 12.87
C LEU A 87 -0.83 -8.92 14.26
N ASP A 88 -1.25 -10.01 14.89
CA ASP A 88 -0.68 -10.47 16.15
C ASP A 88 0.68 -11.16 15.90
N ASN A 89 1.74 -10.67 16.53
CA ASN A 89 3.12 -11.18 16.40
C ASN A 89 3.61 -11.26 14.95
N PRO A 90 3.66 -10.13 14.20
CA PRO A 90 4.23 -10.14 12.86
C PRO A 90 5.72 -10.53 12.91
N PRO A 91 6.28 -11.12 11.83
CA PRO A 91 7.73 -11.23 11.67
C PRO A 91 8.41 -9.88 11.94
N GLN A 92 9.63 -9.88 12.49
CA GLN A 92 10.31 -8.62 12.88
C GLN A 92 10.49 -7.63 11.72
N ASP A 93 10.57 -8.14 10.48
CA ASP A 93 10.81 -7.35 9.28
C ASP A 93 9.54 -7.15 8.44
N ALA A 94 8.35 -7.46 8.98
CA ALA A 94 7.06 -7.33 8.29
C ALA A 94 6.18 -6.24 8.95
N SER A 95 5.28 -5.65 8.17
CA SER A 95 4.26 -4.74 8.71
C SER A 95 3.41 -5.42 9.79
N SER A 96 3.05 -4.66 10.82
CA SER A 96 2.06 -5.07 11.83
C SER A 96 0.62 -4.88 11.37
N VAL A 97 0.41 -4.45 10.12
CA VAL A 97 -0.88 -4.13 9.51
C VAL A 97 -1.01 -4.84 8.16
N SER A 98 -2.17 -5.43 7.90
CA SER A 98 -2.56 -5.97 6.59
C SER A 98 -3.74 -5.20 6.01
N TYR A 99 -3.81 -5.17 4.68
CA TYR A 99 -4.85 -4.48 3.91
C TYR A 99 -5.53 -5.47 2.96
N GLU A 100 -6.86 -5.54 2.99
CA GLU A 100 -7.67 -6.34 2.07
C GLU A 100 -8.72 -5.46 1.39
N LEU A 101 -8.88 -5.59 0.08
CA LEU A 101 -9.87 -4.85 -0.69
C LEU A 101 -11.27 -5.29 -0.28
N TYR A 102 -12.07 -4.35 0.21
CA TYR A 102 -13.50 -4.57 0.47
C TYR A 102 -14.36 -4.24 -0.75
N SER A 103 -14.17 -3.05 -1.33
CA SER A 103 -14.90 -2.61 -2.53
C SER A 103 -14.14 -1.53 -3.31
N ILE A 104 -14.45 -1.42 -4.60
CA ILE A 104 -14.02 -0.30 -5.44
C ILE A 104 -15.20 0.64 -5.61
N ASP A 105 -15.04 1.89 -5.17
CA ASP A 105 -16.10 2.89 -5.22
C ASP A 105 -16.03 3.70 -6.53
N SER A 106 -14.83 4.05 -6.99
CA SER A 106 -14.64 4.70 -8.28
C SER A 106 -13.23 4.53 -8.83
N GLN A 107 -13.11 4.54 -10.15
CA GLN A 107 -11.85 4.60 -10.88
C GLN A 107 -11.93 5.70 -11.93
N ILE A 108 -10.93 6.57 -11.95
CA ILE A 108 -10.85 7.70 -12.87
C ILE A 108 -9.51 7.61 -13.58
N GLN A 109 -9.57 7.39 -14.89
CA GLN A 109 -8.39 7.34 -15.73
C GLN A 109 -7.93 8.75 -16.10
N ASP A 110 -6.63 8.96 -16.01
CA ASP A 110 -5.96 10.16 -16.47
C ASP A 110 -6.05 10.29 -17.99
N PRO A 111 -6.06 11.52 -18.53
CA PRO A 111 -5.91 11.72 -19.96
C PRO A 111 -4.59 11.14 -20.47
N ILE A 112 -4.62 10.54 -21.66
CA ILE A 112 -3.39 10.21 -22.40
C ILE A 112 -2.54 11.47 -22.56
N GLY A 113 -1.23 11.35 -22.34
CA GLY A 113 -0.29 12.46 -22.31
C GLY A 113 -0.09 13.09 -20.93
N THR A 114 -0.71 12.55 -19.87
CA THR A 114 -0.44 12.98 -18.49
C THR A 114 1.01 12.64 -18.12
N GLU A 115 1.73 13.61 -17.55
CA GLU A 115 3.12 13.46 -17.15
C GLU A 115 3.25 13.13 -15.65
N TYR A 116 4.09 12.15 -15.32
CA TYR A 116 4.50 11.81 -13.96
C TYR A 116 5.99 12.13 -13.80
N GLN A 117 6.28 13.11 -12.95
CA GLN A 117 7.63 13.60 -12.74
C GLN A 117 8.20 13.10 -11.42
N TYR A 118 9.39 12.52 -11.48
CA TYR A 118 10.15 12.04 -10.33
C TYR A 118 11.41 12.87 -10.20
N GLN A 119 11.59 13.49 -9.04
CA GLN A 119 12.68 14.44 -8.81
C GLN A 119 13.73 13.84 -7.88
N ASN A 120 15.00 14.05 -8.20
CA ASN A 120 16.15 13.57 -7.41
C ASN A 120 16.11 12.06 -7.15
N VAL A 121 15.81 11.27 -8.18
CA VAL A 121 15.83 9.81 -8.10
C VAL A 121 17.28 9.34 -8.09
N GLU A 122 17.70 8.73 -6.99
CA GLU A 122 18.96 7.98 -6.94
C GLU A 122 18.83 6.70 -7.78
N VAL A 123 19.74 6.51 -8.72
CA VAL A 123 19.74 5.40 -9.67
C VAL A 123 20.55 4.24 -9.10
N PHE A 124 19.84 3.16 -8.82
CA PHE A 124 20.36 1.84 -8.47
C PHE A 124 20.07 0.84 -9.58
N THR A 125 20.62 -0.37 -9.45
CA THR A 125 20.49 -1.45 -10.44
C THR A 125 19.04 -1.90 -10.68
N GLN A 126 18.14 -1.64 -9.72
CA GLN A 126 16.71 -1.96 -9.83
C GLN A 126 15.83 -0.76 -10.18
N THR A 127 16.39 0.45 -10.32
CA THR A 127 15.61 1.66 -10.60
C THR A 127 15.04 1.61 -12.00
N ILE A 128 15.91 1.49 -12.99
CA ILE A 128 15.59 1.12 -14.36
C ILE A 128 16.32 -0.19 -14.61
N SER A 129 15.61 -1.25 -14.97
CA SER A 129 16.18 -2.57 -15.23
C SER A 129 15.67 -3.12 -16.57
N LEU A 130 16.43 -4.05 -17.15
CA LEU A 130 16.00 -4.84 -18.30
C LEU A 130 15.86 -6.29 -17.85
N GLU A 131 14.62 -6.76 -17.74
CA GLU A 131 14.27 -8.09 -17.23
C GLU A 131 13.48 -8.83 -18.31
N GLU A 132 13.98 -10.01 -18.73
CA GLU A 132 13.31 -10.84 -19.74
C GLU A 132 12.98 -10.12 -21.08
N GLY A 133 13.75 -9.07 -21.41
CA GLY A 133 13.54 -8.26 -22.61
C GLY A 133 12.54 -7.11 -22.45
N GLN A 134 12.02 -6.89 -21.25
CA GLN A 134 11.13 -5.78 -20.90
C GLN A 134 11.87 -4.79 -20.00
N TYR A 135 11.80 -3.50 -20.33
CA TYR A 135 12.30 -2.46 -19.45
C TYR A 135 11.32 -2.24 -18.31
N ARG A 136 11.87 -2.02 -17.11
CA ARG A 136 11.10 -1.81 -15.89
C ARG A 136 11.59 -0.61 -15.11
N PHE A 137 10.66 0.14 -14.55
CA PHE A 137 10.90 1.14 -13.52
C PHE A 137 10.45 0.59 -12.17
N LEU A 138 11.41 0.26 -11.29
CA LEU A 138 11.15 -0.27 -9.96
C LEU A 138 10.21 -1.49 -9.93
N GLY A 139 10.29 -2.33 -10.97
CA GLY A 139 9.49 -3.53 -11.16
C GLY A 139 8.24 -3.35 -12.02
N ASP A 140 7.83 -2.13 -12.34
CA ASP A 140 6.71 -1.86 -13.24
C ASP A 140 7.19 -1.77 -14.69
N ASP A 141 6.50 -2.43 -15.62
CA ASP A 141 6.85 -2.41 -17.05
C ASP A 141 6.71 -0.99 -17.62
N ILE A 142 7.70 -0.55 -18.40
CA ILE A 142 7.73 0.76 -19.06
C ILE A 142 8.06 0.62 -20.54
N ASP A 143 7.58 1.55 -21.35
CA ASP A 143 8.18 1.81 -22.67
C ASP A 143 9.38 2.75 -22.49
N CYS A 144 10.48 2.42 -23.15
CA CYS A 144 11.68 3.24 -23.15
C CYS A 144 11.78 4.08 -24.42
N GLN A 145 11.05 3.83 -25.49
CA GLN A 145 11.14 4.69 -26.67
C GLN A 145 10.52 6.07 -26.37
N PRO A 146 11.16 7.20 -26.75
CA PRO A 146 12.37 7.33 -27.57
C PRO A 146 13.70 7.36 -26.78
N ILE A 147 13.65 7.25 -25.46
CA ILE A 147 14.81 7.29 -24.57
C ILE A 147 15.66 6.01 -24.63
N ASP A 148 16.98 6.17 -24.62
CA ASP A 148 17.89 5.05 -24.45
C ASP A 148 18.05 4.70 -22.97
N CYS A 149 17.18 3.82 -22.46
CA CYS A 149 17.24 3.35 -21.07
C CYS A 149 18.55 2.62 -20.73
N ASP A 150 19.27 2.05 -21.71
CA ASP A 150 20.55 1.38 -21.46
C ASP A 150 21.59 2.35 -20.91
N THR A 151 21.52 3.63 -21.30
CA THR A 151 22.38 4.68 -20.74
C THR A 151 22.11 4.89 -19.24
N ILE A 152 20.84 4.92 -18.83
CA ILE A 152 20.45 5.08 -17.41
C ILE A 152 20.86 3.85 -16.60
N ILE A 153 20.69 2.64 -17.16
CA ILE A 153 21.12 1.38 -16.52
C ILE A 153 22.62 1.40 -16.24
N GLN A 154 23.44 1.88 -17.18
CA GLN A 154 24.89 1.99 -17.00
C GLN A 154 25.30 3.02 -15.93
N MET A 155 24.42 3.97 -15.60
CA MET A 155 24.67 4.97 -14.55
C MET A 155 24.38 4.44 -13.13
N ALA A 156 23.70 3.30 -12.99
CA ALA A 156 23.34 2.72 -11.70
C ALA A 156 24.55 2.45 -10.79
N ASP A 157 25.67 2.01 -11.37
CA ASP A 157 26.90 1.73 -10.62
C ASP A 157 27.62 2.99 -10.12
N MET A 158 27.19 4.17 -10.57
CA MET A 158 27.79 5.45 -10.22
C MET A 158 27.04 6.20 -9.11
N GLY A 159 25.88 5.69 -8.66
CA GLY A 159 25.03 6.38 -7.69
C GLY A 159 24.54 7.74 -8.22
N ALA A 160 24.21 7.80 -9.51
CA ALA A 160 23.72 9.02 -10.14
C ALA A 160 22.38 9.44 -9.53
N ILE A 161 22.13 10.75 -9.48
CA ILE A 161 20.83 11.31 -9.10
C ILE A 161 20.30 12.04 -10.32
N ILE A 162 19.13 11.63 -10.79
CA ILE A 162 18.49 12.16 -12.00
C ILE A 162 17.03 12.51 -11.74
N ASN A 163 16.47 13.33 -12.62
CA ASN A 163 15.03 13.49 -12.73
C ASN A 163 14.51 12.57 -13.84
N LEU A 164 13.31 12.01 -13.66
CA LEU A 164 12.64 11.18 -14.65
C LEU A 164 11.26 11.76 -14.94
N THR A 165 10.87 11.77 -16.20
CA THR A 165 9.49 12.10 -16.61
C THR A 165 8.93 10.93 -17.39
N PHE A 166 7.81 10.40 -16.90
CA PHE A 166 7.02 9.40 -17.61
C PHE A 166 5.76 10.03 -18.17
N THR A 167 5.31 9.55 -19.33
CA THR A 167 4.06 9.95 -19.95
C THR A 167 3.10 8.77 -20.01
N PHE A 168 1.84 9.00 -19.64
CA PHE A 168 0.79 7.99 -19.71
C PHE A 168 0.29 7.79 -21.15
N ASN A 169 0.37 6.55 -21.65
CA ASN A 169 -0.02 6.19 -23.02
C ASN A 169 -1.40 5.53 -23.12
N GLY A 170 -2.08 5.28 -21.98
CA GLY A 170 -3.34 4.55 -21.92
C GLY A 170 -3.14 3.10 -21.47
N ASP A 171 -4.24 2.42 -21.11
CA ASP A 171 -4.28 0.99 -20.78
C ASP A 171 -3.23 0.55 -19.72
N GLY A 172 -2.99 1.37 -18.70
CA GLY A 172 -1.99 1.09 -17.67
C GLY A 172 -0.52 1.21 -18.11
N GLN A 173 -0.25 1.75 -19.30
CA GLN A 173 1.10 1.86 -19.86
C GLN A 173 1.69 3.26 -19.68
N ILE A 174 2.96 3.30 -19.28
CA ILE A 174 3.75 4.53 -19.18
C ILE A 174 5.03 4.43 -20.01
N GLU A 175 5.46 5.56 -20.54
CA GLU A 175 6.64 5.71 -21.38
C GLU A 175 7.62 6.68 -20.71
N LEU A 176 8.91 6.34 -20.64
CA LEU A 176 9.94 7.27 -20.20
C LEU A 176 10.22 8.28 -21.33
N THR A 177 9.87 9.55 -21.10
CA THR A 177 9.95 10.59 -22.14
C THR A 177 11.04 11.63 -21.92
N ASP A 178 11.54 11.78 -20.69
CA ASP A 178 12.66 12.69 -20.38
C ASP A 178 13.46 12.22 -19.17
N TRP A 179 14.77 12.55 -19.15
CA TRP A 179 15.63 12.42 -17.99
C TRP A 179 16.78 13.44 -18.02
N ASN A 180 17.18 13.95 -16.84
CA ASN A 180 18.28 14.92 -16.70
C ASN A 180 18.99 14.86 -15.35
#